data_AF-A0A1I4P050-F1
#
_entry.id   AF-A0A1I4P050-F1
#
_cell.length_a   1.000
_cell.length_b   1.000
_cell.length_c   1.000
_cell.angle_alpha   90.00
_cell.angle_beta   90.00
_cell.angle_gamma   90.00
#
_symmetry.space_group_name_H-M   'P 1'
#
loop_
_entity.id
_entity.type
_entity.pdbx_description
1 polymer ?
#
loop_
_entity_poly.entity_id
_entity_poly.type
_entity_poly.pdbx_seq_one_letter_code
_entity_poly.pdbx_strand_id
1 'polypeptide(L)'
;MWVAPEDFSDGTGLGSGNISKYIEHKFEIFCFILYGTGESHRILAEYLYENGGHIHAVSGDKCLIILFENPKNWGKFWEKRWKDLLGSDYNQIKEEWDNIDISYRDVSYDIAEKWGIRRRELPCMVFVQNFESEDSAIFQFLKTENNYEKVFDEIFDCVNKVLNMDISEDEYIEELNKKFNQIERWHFTKSKCHSIKGGVSKVASFIGTVPIVKILIG
;
A
#
# COMPACT_ATOMS: atom_id res chain seq x y z
N MET A 1 12.80 -9.32 17.02
CA MET A 1 11.96 -10.35 17.69
C MET A 1 10.62 -9.68 17.91
N TRP A 2 9.61 -10.00 17.09
CA TRP A 2 8.30 -9.37 17.19
C TRP A 2 7.44 -10.21 18.15
N VAL A 3 6.89 -9.58 19.17
CA VAL A 3 5.93 -10.17 20.10
C VAL A 3 4.56 -9.72 19.60
N ALA A 4 3.72 -10.66 19.16
CA ALA A 4 2.33 -10.35 18.86
C ALA A 4 1.68 -9.78 20.13
N PRO A 5 0.91 -8.67 20.05
CA PRO A 5 0.21 -8.14 21.21
C PRO A 5 -0.70 -9.23 21.80
N GLU A 6 -0.63 -9.45 23.11
CA GLU A 6 -1.40 -10.47 23.82
C GLU A 6 -2.93 -10.21 23.76
N ASP A 7 -3.34 -9.03 23.28
CA ASP A 7 -4.72 -8.54 23.18
C ASP A 7 -5.45 -8.92 21.87
N PHE A 8 -5.00 -9.95 21.14
CA PHE A 8 -5.74 -10.52 20.00
C PHE A 8 -6.53 -11.80 20.37
N SER A 9 -6.53 -12.19 21.65
CA SER A 9 -6.98 -13.51 22.12
C SER A 9 -8.40 -13.54 22.73
N ASP A 10 -9.07 -12.40 22.84
CA ASP A 10 -10.40 -12.28 23.44
C ASP A 10 -11.52 -12.63 22.45
N GLY A 11 -11.48 -13.87 21.93
CA GLY A 11 -12.59 -14.79 21.63
C GLY A 11 -13.82 -14.28 20.86
N THR A 12 -13.81 -13.04 20.41
CA THR A 12 -14.87 -12.33 19.71
C THR A 12 -14.32 -12.08 18.34
N GLY A 13 -14.82 -12.84 17.36
CA GLY A 13 -14.25 -12.91 16.02
C GLY A 13 -13.89 -11.54 15.46
N LEU A 14 -12.80 -11.49 14.69
CA LEU A 14 -12.27 -10.32 13.98
C LEU A 14 -13.38 -9.56 13.24
N GLY A 15 -14.08 -8.67 13.95
CA GLY A 15 -14.93 -7.68 13.33
C GLY A 15 -14.03 -6.75 12.53
N SER A 16 -14.34 -6.55 11.25
CA SER A 16 -13.58 -5.70 10.34
C SER A 16 -13.29 -4.29 10.88
N GLY A 17 -14.06 -3.81 11.86
CA GLY A 17 -13.85 -2.53 12.54
C GLY A 17 -12.68 -2.46 13.54
N ASN A 18 -12.18 -3.58 14.07
CA ASN A 18 -11.05 -3.55 15.02
C ASN A 18 -9.69 -3.50 14.32
N ILE A 19 -9.60 -4.11 13.13
CA ILE A 19 -8.38 -4.14 12.33
C ILE A 19 -8.05 -2.74 11.78
N SER A 20 -9.05 -1.97 11.31
CA SER A 20 -8.80 -0.63 10.75
C SER A 20 -8.22 0.32 11.80
N LYS A 21 -8.78 0.33 13.01
CA LYS A 21 -8.31 1.18 14.11
C LYS A 21 -6.89 0.81 14.54
N TYR A 22 -6.60 -0.49 14.68
CA TYR A 22 -5.26 -0.94 15.04
C TYR A 22 -4.21 -0.49 14.02
N ILE A 23 -4.53 -0.61 12.73
CA ILE A 23 -3.62 -0.25 11.65
C ILE A 23 -3.42 1.27 11.61
N GLU A 24 -4.48 2.06 11.75
CA GLU A 24 -4.41 3.52 11.77
C GLU A 24 -3.55 4.08 12.91
N HIS A 25 -3.45 3.39 14.04
CA HIS A 25 -2.66 3.86 15.18
C HIS A 25 -1.18 3.43 15.12
N LYS A 26 -0.84 2.50 14.23
CA LYS A 26 0.51 1.92 14.15
C LYS A 26 1.38 2.56 13.07
N PHE A 27 0.77 3.11 12.03
CA PHE A 27 1.47 3.64 10.87
C PHE A 27 1.21 5.13 10.69
N GLU A 28 2.28 5.89 10.46
CA GLU A 28 2.22 7.34 10.23
C GLU A 28 1.84 7.65 8.78
N ILE A 29 2.10 6.73 7.85
CA ILE A 29 1.75 6.89 6.44
C ILE A 29 1.38 5.56 5.78
N PHE A 30 0.54 5.66 4.76
CA PHE A 30 0.05 4.56 3.93
C PHE A 30 0.50 4.76 2.49
N CYS A 31 1.01 3.72 1.86
CA CYS A 31 1.48 3.72 0.49
C CYS A 31 0.69 2.72 -0.35
N PHE A 32 -0.20 3.18 -1.21
CA PHE A 32 -0.93 2.32 -2.14
C PHE A 32 -0.15 2.19 -3.44
N ILE A 33 0.25 0.98 -3.79
CA ILE A 33 0.89 0.69 -5.08
C ILE A 33 -0.21 0.25 -6.05
N LEU A 34 -0.57 1.14 -6.97
CA LEU A 34 -1.63 0.94 -7.93
C LEU A 34 -1.06 0.53 -9.28
N TYR A 35 -1.48 -0.63 -9.76
CA TYR A 35 -1.15 -1.13 -11.09
C TYR A 35 -2.31 -1.95 -11.65
N GLY A 36 -2.49 -1.86 -12.96
CA GLY A 36 -3.52 -2.62 -13.69
C GLY A 36 -3.01 -3.93 -14.30
N THR A 37 -3.87 -4.60 -15.09
CA THR A 37 -3.62 -5.91 -15.72
C THR A 37 -2.79 -5.88 -17.02
N GLY A 38 -2.52 -4.69 -17.57
CA GLY A 38 -1.84 -4.56 -18.86
C GLY A 38 -0.39 -5.06 -18.86
N GLU A 39 0.08 -5.52 -20.02
CA GLU A 39 1.45 -6.03 -20.23
C GLU A 39 2.54 -5.05 -19.75
N SER A 40 2.30 -3.73 -19.90
CA SER A 40 3.22 -2.69 -19.44
C SER A 40 3.41 -2.64 -17.92
N HIS A 41 2.56 -3.32 -17.14
CA HIS A 41 2.68 -3.40 -15.68
C HIS A 41 3.20 -4.75 -15.20
N ARG A 42 3.38 -5.72 -16.12
CA ARG A 42 3.78 -7.08 -15.76
C ARG A 42 5.12 -7.11 -15.04
N ILE A 43 6.09 -6.33 -15.51
CA ILE A 43 7.44 -6.26 -14.91
C ILE A 43 7.39 -5.74 -13.47
N LEU A 44 6.58 -4.71 -13.20
CA LEU A 44 6.36 -4.23 -11.83
C LEU A 44 5.68 -5.31 -10.97
N ALA A 45 4.65 -5.97 -11.49
CA ALA A 45 3.94 -7.01 -10.76
C ALA A 45 4.84 -8.21 -10.41
N GLU A 46 5.68 -8.64 -11.35
CA GLU A 46 6.72 -9.66 -11.15
C GLU A 46 7.72 -9.20 -10.08
N TYR A 47 8.21 -7.96 -10.16
CA TYR A 47 9.12 -7.43 -9.16
C TYR A 47 8.51 -7.43 -7.75
N LEU A 48 7.26 -6.95 -7.60
CA LEU A 48 6.53 -6.93 -6.32
C LEU A 48 6.31 -8.35 -5.76
N TYR A 49 6.13 -9.34 -6.64
CA TYR A 49 5.99 -10.74 -6.27
C TYR A 49 7.30 -11.32 -5.71
N GLU A 50 8.41 -11.09 -6.40
CA GLU A 50 9.71 -11.68 -6.07
C GLU A 50 10.41 -10.96 -4.91
N ASN A 51 10.25 -9.64 -4.81
CA ASN A 51 11.07 -8.78 -3.95
C ASN A 51 10.30 -8.20 -2.76
N GLY A 52 9.28 -8.92 -2.29
CA GLY A 52 8.47 -8.46 -1.16
C GLY A 52 9.24 -8.22 0.13
N GLY A 53 10.21 -9.08 0.43
CA GLY A 53 11.08 -8.91 1.60
C GLY A 53 11.95 -7.65 1.50
N HIS A 54 12.46 -7.33 0.32
CA HIS A 54 13.21 -6.10 0.07
C HIS A 54 12.33 -4.87 0.29
N ILE A 55 11.16 -4.82 -0.36
CA ILE A 55 10.21 -3.70 -0.28
C ILE A 55 9.81 -3.42 1.18
N HIS A 56 9.56 -4.48 1.95
CA HIS A 56 9.28 -4.36 3.39
C HIS A 56 10.48 -3.81 4.17
N ALA A 57 11.70 -4.30 3.91
CA ALA A 57 12.90 -3.83 4.60
C ALA A 57 13.16 -2.33 4.36
N VAL A 58 12.94 -1.82 3.15
CA VAL A 58 13.25 -0.43 2.81
C VAL A 58 12.15 0.54 3.21
N SER A 59 10.89 0.11 3.25
CA SER A 59 9.76 0.96 3.68
C SER A 59 9.75 1.29 5.17
N GLY A 60 10.46 0.49 5.98
CA GLY A 60 10.56 0.71 7.41
C GLY A 60 9.26 0.45 8.17
N ASP A 61 9.25 0.81 9.44
CA ASP A 61 8.17 0.42 10.36
C ASP A 61 7.01 1.43 10.40
N LYS A 62 7.23 2.64 9.87
CA LYS A 62 6.26 3.75 9.92
C LYS A 62 5.37 3.86 8.67
N CYS A 63 5.71 3.16 7.59
CA CYS A 63 4.98 3.18 6.32
C CYS A 63 4.30 1.84 6.04
N LEU A 64 2.98 1.86 5.94
CA LEU A 64 2.19 0.70 5.55
C LEU A 64 2.03 0.63 4.04
N ILE A 65 2.53 -0.41 3.39
CA ILE A 65 2.31 -0.57 1.94
C ILE A 65 1.02 -1.36 1.69
N ILE A 66 0.22 -0.91 0.73
CA ILE A 66 -1.04 -1.52 0.34
C ILE A 66 -1.00 -1.92 -1.13
N LEU A 67 -1.38 -3.16 -1.40
CA LEU A 67 -1.39 -3.77 -2.73
C LEU A 67 -2.71 -4.54 -2.94
N PHE A 68 -3.27 -4.47 -4.16
CA PHE A 68 -4.49 -5.20 -4.53
C PHE A 68 -4.13 -6.36 -5.46
N GLU A 69 -3.96 -7.56 -4.89
CA GLU A 69 -3.52 -8.74 -5.64
C GLU A 69 -4.00 -10.03 -4.98
N ASN A 70 -4.28 -11.05 -5.79
CA ASN A 70 -4.75 -12.35 -5.30
C ASN A 70 -3.69 -13.04 -4.41
N PRO A 71 -4.06 -13.56 -3.22
CA PRO A 71 -3.18 -14.34 -2.34
C PRO A 71 -2.52 -15.57 -2.94
N LYS A 72 -3.14 -16.20 -3.94
CA LYS A 72 -2.50 -17.26 -4.75
C LYS A 72 -1.25 -16.78 -5.49
N ASN A 73 -1.21 -15.48 -5.81
CA ASN A 73 -0.08 -14.82 -6.44
C ASN A 73 0.84 -14.19 -5.40
N TRP A 74 0.91 -14.72 -4.17
CA TRP A 74 1.89 -14.27 -3.19
C TRP A 74 3.20 -15.03 -3.36
N GLY A 75 4.30 -14.30 -3.46
CA GLY A 75 5.63 -14.90 -3.39
C GLY A 75 5.87 -15.51 -2.01
N LYS A 76 6.80 -16.47 -1.93
CA LYS A 76 7.11 -17.20 -0.68
C LYS A 76 7.41 -16.29 0.51
N PHE A 77 8.04 -15.13 0.27
CA PHE A 77 8.32 -14.15 1.32
C PHE A 77 7.05 -13.54 1.90
N TRP A 78 6.09 -13.20 1.05
CA TRP A 78 4.78 -12.69 1.47
C TRP A 78 4.00 -13.76 2.23
N GLU A 79 3.97 -14.97 1.70
CA GLU A 79 3.31 -16.11 2.34
C GLU A 79 3.84 -16.35 3.76
N LYS A 80 5.17 -16.38 3.90
CA LYS A 80 5.84 -16.54 5.19
C LYS A 80 5.46 -15.42 6.16
N ARG A 81 5.53 -14.15 5.74
CA ARG A 81 5.20 -13.01 6.60
C ARG A 81 3.77 -13.09 7.15
N TRP A 82 2.80 -13.40 6.30
CA TRP A 82 1.40 -13.52 6.72
C TRP A 82 1.17 -14.73 7.61
N LYS A 83 1.87 -15.84 7.37
CA LYS A 83 1.82 -17.00 8.24
C LYS A 83 2.41 -16.69 9.63
N ASP A 84 3.51 -15.96 9.68
CA ASP A 84 4.14 -15.52 10.92
C ASP A 84 3.23 -14.54 11.69
N LEU A 85 2.50 -13.67 10.98
CA LEU A 85 1.60 -12.68 11.57
C LEU A 85 0.28 -13.28 12.07
N LEU A 86 -0.35 -14.17 11.28
CA LEU A 86 -1.67 -14.73 11.56
C LEU A 86 -1.62 -16.04 12.37
N GLY A 87 -0.44 -16.65 12.51
CA GLY A 87 -0.25 -17.84 13.33
C GLY A 87 -1.17 -19.00 12.92
N SER A 88 -1.98 -19.49 13.87
CA SER A 88 -2.91 -20.60 13.64
C SER A 88 -4.02 -20.29 12.65
N ASP A 89 -4.40 -19.02 12.54
CA ASP A 89 -5.58 -18.60 11.76
C ASP A 89 -5.24 -18.49 10.26
N TYR A 90 -3.96 -18.52 9.92
CA TYR A 90 -3.45 -18.36 8.57
C TYR A 90 -4.13 -19.28 7.55
N ASN A 91 -4.28 -20.58 7.85
CA ASN A 91 -4.81 -21.54 6.88
C ASN A 91 -6.29 -21.31 6.58
N GLN A 92 -7.09 -20.96 7.59
CA GLN A 92 -8.51 -20.66 7.41
C GLN A 92 -8.68 -19.39 6.57
N ILE A 93 -7.96 -18.33 6.95
CA ILE A 93 -7.98 -17.05 6.23
C ILE A 93 -7.46 -17.23 4.79
N LYS A 94 -6.42 -18.04 4.60
CA LYS A 94 -5.87 -18.36 3.27
C LYS A 94 -6.90 -19.05 2.39
N GLU A 95 -7.72 -19.96 2.91
CA GLU A 95 -8.75 -20.62 2.12
C GLU A 95 -9.83 -19.64 1.64
N GLU A 96 -10.25 -18.72 2.51
CA GLU A 96 -11.16 -17.63 2.13
C GLU A 96 -10.53 -16.74 1.05
N TRP A 97 -9.25 -16.41 1.23
CA TRP A 97 -8.45 -15.61 0.31
C TRP A 97 -8.22 -16.24 -1.06
N ASP A 98 -7.93 -17.54 -1.08
CA ASP A 98 -7.67 -18.31 -2.29
C ASP A 98 -8.91 -18.36 -3.19
N ASN A 99 -10.11 -18.19 -2.64
CA ASN A 99 -11.36 -18.22 -3.40
C ASN A 99 -11.75 -16.87 -4.02
N ILE A 100 -10.94 -15.82 -3.84
CA ILE A 100 -11.25 -14.50 -4.35
C ILE A 100 -10.79 -14.39 -5.81
N ASP A 101 -11.65 -13.80 -6.65
CA ASP A 101 -11.43 -13.70 -8.09
C ASP A 101 -10.20 -12.82 -8.45
N ILE A 102 -9.58 -13.08 -9.60
CA ILE A 102 -8.39 -12.38 -10.10
C ILE A 102 -8.75 -11.02 -10.73
N SER A 103 -10.05 -10.77 -10.97
CA SER A 103 -10.59 -9.51 -11.48
C SER A 103 -10.31 -8.29 -10.58
N TYR A 104 -9.78 -8.49 -9.36
CA TYR A 104 -9.46 -7.40 -8.42
C TYR A 104 -8.30 -6.49 -8.82
N ARG A 105 -7.49 -6.79 -9.84
CA ARG A 105 -6.56 -5.76 -10.36
C ARG A 105 -7.29 -4.54 -10.94
N ASP A 106 -8.57 -4.69 -11.30
CA ASP A 106 -9.41 -3.56 -11.69
C ASP A 106 -9.75 -2.62 -10.53
N VAL A 107 -9.61 -3.09 -9.29
CA VAL A 107 -9.72 -2.23 -8.10
C VAL A 107 -8.69 -1.11 -8.12
N SER A 108 -7.47 -1.36 -8.61
CA SER A 108 -6.47 -0.32 -8.77
C SER A 108 -6.97 0.80 -9.69
N TYR A 109 -7.76 0.47 -10.73
CA TYR A 109 -8.37 1.46 -11.60
C TYR A 109 -9.50 2.23 -10.88
N ASP A 110 -10.35 1.54 -10.13
CA ASP A 110 -11.44 2.17 -9.38
C ASP A 110 -10.92 3.11 -8.29
N ILE A 111 -9.84 2.71 -7.60
CA ILE A 111 -9.18 3.52 -6.58
C ILE A 111 -8.46 4.71 -7.23
N ALA A 112 -7.74 4.48 -8.32
CA ALA A 112 -7.11 5.55 -9.09
C ALA A 112 -8.13 6.60 -9.55
N GLU A 113 -9.27 6.17 -10.11
CA GLU A 113 -10.35 7.06 -10.55
C GLU A 113 -10.89 7.91 -9.39
N LYS A 114 -11.06 7.32 -8.20
CA LYS A 114 -11.50 8.05 -7.00
C LYS A 114 -10.49 9.09 -6.55
N TRP A 115 -9.19 8.85 -6.69
CA TRP A 115 -8.13 9.83 -6.45
C TRP A 115 -7.89 10.79 -7.62
N GLY A 116 -8.70 10.72 -8.68
CA GLY A 116 -8.54 11.56 -9.87
C GLY A 116 -7.30 11.22 -10.71
N ILE A 117 -6.72 10.03 -10.50
CA ILE A 117 -5.58 9.49 -11.24
C ILE A 117 -6.11 8.85 -12.52
N ARG A 118 -5.62 9.33 -13.67
CA ARG A 118 -6.03 8.82 -14.98
C ARG A 118 -5.42 7.44 -15.18
N ARG A 119 -6.11 6.55 -15.90
CA ARG A 119 -5.59 5.18 -16.19
C ARG A 119 -4.20 5.16 -16.83
N ARG A 120 -3.85 6.19 -17.61
CA ARG A 120 -2.53 6.33 -18.25
C ARG A 120 -1.40 6.74 -17.29
N GLU A 121 -1.76 7.17 -16.08
CA GLU A 121 -0.85 7.55 -15.00
C GLU A 121 -0.49 6.35 -14.12
N LEU A 122 -1.08 5.18 -14.38
CA LEU A 122 -0.66 3.91 -13.80
C LEU A 122 0.53 3.31 -14.58
N PRO A 123 1.42 2.56 -13.91
CA PRO A 123 1.39 2.27 -12.48
C PRO A 123 1.94 3.43 -11.64
N CYS A 124 1.47 3.56 -10.39
CA CYS A 124 1.92 4.60 -9.46
C CYS A 124 1.90 4.13 -7.99
N MET A 125 2.54 4.90 -7.13
CA MET A 125 2.46 4.82 -5.67
C MET A 125 1.72 6.05 -5.16
N VAL A 126 0.74 5.87 -4.29
CA VAL A 126 -0.04 6.95 -3.67
C VAL A 126 0.18 6.92 -2.17
N PHE A 127 0.74 8.00 -1.64
CA PHE A 127 1.01 8.16 -0.22
C PHE A 127 -0.06 9.02 0.42
N VAL A 128 -0.65 8.56 1.52
CA VAL A 128 -1.67 9.26 2.32
C VAL A 128 -1.38 9.03 3.79
N GLN A 129 -1.65 10.02 4.65
CA GLN A 129 -1.45 9.89 6.11
C GLN A 129 -2.54 9.04 6.76
N ASN A 130 -3.76 9.13 6.25
CA ASN A 130 -4.88 8.29 6.63
C ASN A 130 -5.80 8.13 5.43
N PHE A 131 -6.75 7.19 5.50
CA PHE A 131 -7.63 6.94 4.37
C PHE A 131 -8.55 8.12 4.06
N GLU A 132 -8.84 8.98 5.03
CA GLU A 132 -9.72 10.16 4.93
C GLU A 132 -9.03 11.40 4.36
N SER A 133 -7.71 11.35 4.18
CA SER A 133 -6.88 12.48 3.75
C SER A 133 -7.30 12.98 2.36
N GLU A 134 -7.41 14.31 2.25
CA GLU A 134 -7.63 14.99 0.97
C GLU A 134 -6.33 15.16 0.19
N ASP A 135 -5.20 15.17 0.92
CA ASP A 135 -3.87 15.32 0.36
C ASP A 135 -3.23 13.95 0.13
N SER A 136 -2.53 13.84 -0.99
CA SER A 136 -1.72 12.66 -1.32
C SER A 136 -0.44 13.08 -2.03
N ALA A 137 0.63 12.32 -1.84
CA ALA A 137 1.80 12.39 -2.70
C ALA A 137 1.76 11.23 -3.70
N ILE A 138 1.95 11.51 -4.99
CA ILE A 138 1.85 10.50 -6.05
C ILE A 138 3.21 10.37 -6.74
N PHE A 139 3.74 9.15 -6.74
CA PHE A 139 4.92 8.77 -7.51
C PHE A 139 4.50 7.91 -8.70
N GLN A 140 4.78 8.34 -9.94
CA GLN A 140 4.47 7.55 -11.13
C GLN A 140 5.68 6.74 -11.59
N PHE A 141 5.49 5.43 -11.81
CA PHE A 141 6.54 4.60 -12.40
C PHE A 141 6.68 4.89 -13.90
N LEU A 142 7.93 4.98 -14.36
CA LEU A 142 8.21 5.10 -15.80
C LEU A 142 8.04 3.76 -16.51
N LYS A 143 7.50 3.80 -17.73
CA LYS A 143 7.23 2.61 -18.55
C LYS A 143 8.49 1.85 -18.98
N THR A 144 9.64 2.53 -19.00
CA THR A 144 10.93 1.96 -19.43
C THR A 144 11.78 1.51 -18.26
N GLU A 145 11.25 1.56 -17.04
CA GLU A 145 12.04 1.27 -15.86
C GLU A 145 12.32 -0.23 -15.74
N ASN A 146 13.59 -0.57 -15.51
CA ASN A 146 14.03 -1.94 -15.35
C ASN A 146 14.81 -2.17 -14.06
N ASN A 147 15.02 -1.13 -13.23
CA ASN A 147 15.70 -1.24 -11.96
C ASN A 147 14.78 -0.79 -10.80
N TYR A 148 13.68 -1.54 -10.60
CA TYR A 148 12.73 -1.25 -9.52
C TYR A 148 13.37 -1.30 -8.13
N GLU A 149 14.41 -2.11 -7.91
CA GLU A 149 15.14 -2.15 -6.63
C GLU A 149 15.64 -0.78 -6.22
N LYS A 150 16.42 -0.15 -7.09
CA LYS A 150 16.91 1.22 -6.86
C LYS A 150 15.78 2.24 -6.74
N VAL A 151 14.68 2.06 -7.48
CA VAL A 151 13.52 2.95 -7.38
C VAL A 151 12.89 2.89 -6.00
N PHE A 152 12.63 1.68 -5.50
CA PHE A 152 12.05 1.49 -4.18
C PHE A 152 13.00 1.98 -3.08
N ASP A 153 14.31 1.78 -3.22
CA ASP A 153 15.32 2.34 -2.30
C ASP A 153 15.25 3.86 -2.25
N GLU A 154 15.29 4.54 -3.40
CA GLU A 154 15.29 6.00 -3.47
C GLU A 154 13.97 6.59 -2.92
N ILE A 155 12.83 5.97 -3.25
CA ILE A 155 11.52 6.43 -2.77
C ILE A 155 11.39 6.23 -1.27
N PHE A 156 11.69 5.05 -0.75
CA PHE A 156 11.49 4.79 0.67
C PHE A 156 12.56 5.41 1.56
N ASP A 157 13.80 5.63 1.08
CA ASP A 157 14.76 6.50 1.75
C ASP A 157 14.23 7.93 1.88
N CYS A 158 13.61 8.46 0.81
CA CYS A 158 12.95 9.75 0.84
C CYS A 158 11.80 9.79 1.87
N VAL A 159 10.93 8.78 1.87
CA VAL A 159 9.82 8.66 2.83
C VAL A 159 10.33 8.60 4.26
N ASN A 160 11.30 7.72 4.54
CA ASN A 160 11.89 7.59 5.86
C ASN A 160 12.56 8.90 6.33
N LYS A 161 13.19 9.65 5.43
CA LYS A 161 13.73 10.97 5.78
C LYS A 161 12.64 11.94 6.21
N VAL A 162 11.50 11.98 5.50
CA VAL A 162 10.38 12.86 5.86
C VAL A 162 9.76 12.46 7.20
N LEU A 163 9.51 11.16 7.42
CA LEU A 163 8.92 10.64 8.67
C LEU A 163 9.83 10.77 9.92
N ASN A 164 11.09 11.18 9.73
CA ASN A 164 12.04 11.47 10.80
C ASN A 164 12.36 12.97 10.93
N MET A 165 11.67 13.83 10.18
CA MET A 165 11.77 15.28 10.35
C MET A 165 10.96 15.75 11.56
N ASP A 166 11.42 16.85 12.17
CA ASP A 166 10.69 17.57 13.21
C ASP A 166 9.65 18.51 12.57
N ILE A 167 8.64 17.89 11.96
CA ILE A 167 7.48 18.57 11.34
C ILE A 167 6.19 17.88 11.80
N SER A 168 5.07 18.59 11.71
CA SER A 168 3.77 18.00 12.05
C SER A 168 3.37 16.92 11.05
N GLU A 169 2.55 15.95 11.48
CA GLU A 169 2.14 14.85 10.61
C GLU A 169 1.37 15.35 9.37
N ASP A 170 0.59 16.42 9.53
CA ASP A 170 -0.15 17.08 8.44
C ASP A 170 0.79 17.65 7.35
N GLU A 171 2.07 17.88 7.67
CA GLU A 171 3.08 18.40 6.74
C GLU A 171 3.83 17.30 5.95
N TYR A 172 3.68 16.02 6.32
CA TYR A 172 4.40 14.92 5.68
C TYR A 172 4.12 14.83 4.18
N ILE A 173 2.85 14.95 3.79
CA ILE A 173 2.45 14.86 2.37
C ILE A 173 2.98 16.05 1.57
N GLU A 174 3.00 17.25 2.14
CA GLU A 174 3.56 18.42 1.47
C GLU A 174 5.07 18.26 1.24
N GLU A 175 5.80 17.80 2.25
CA GLU A 175 7.24 17.61 2.16
C GLU A 175 7.61 16.45 1.21
N LEU A 176 6.87 15.34 1.23
CA LEU A 176 7.02 14.26 0.25
C LEU A 176 6.85 14.77 -1.18
N ASN A 177 5.82 15.56 -1.44
CA ASN A 177 5.61 16.16 -2.75
C ASN A 177 6.78 17.08 -3.15
N LYS A 178 7.33 17.88 -2.23
CA LYS A 178 8.52 18.70 -2.51
C LYS A 178 9.72 17.83 -2.89
N LYS A 179 10.00 16.78 -2.12
CA LYS A 179 11.14 15.89 -2.36
C LYS A 179 10.99 15.07 -3.64
N PHE A 180 9.82 14.50 -3.89
CA PHE A 180 9.56 13.75 -5.13
C PHE A 180 9.79 14.64 -6.36
N ASN A 181 9.31 15.89 -6.36
CA ASN A 181 9.57 16.82 -7.47
C ASN A 181 11.07 17.14 -7.70
N GLN A 182 11.96 16.87 -6.72
CA GLN A 182 13.41 17.05 -6.87
C GLN A 182 14.12 15.84 -7.46
N ILE A 183 13.47 14.67 -7.57
CA ILE A 183 14.09 13.46 -8.10
C ILE A 183 14.05 13.51 -9.64
N GLU A 184 14.93 14.33 -10.25
CA GLU A 184 14.93 14.70 -11.69
C GLU A 184 14.80 13.57 -12.73
N ARG A 185 15.00 12.30 -12.33
CA ARG A 185 14.91 11.13 -13.22
C ARG A 185 13.49 10.65 -13.52
N TRP A 186 12.46 11.21 -12.88
CA TRP A 186 11.09 10.67 -12.96
C TRP A 186 10.06 11.72 -13.37
N HIS A 187 9.01 11.29 -14.07
CA HIS A 187 7.90 12.16 -14.42
C HIS A 187 6.95 12.30 -13.23
N PHE A 188 6.95 13.48 -12.61
CA PHE A 188 5.96 13.85 -11.60
C PHE A 188 4.87 14.66 -12.23
N THR A 189 3.63 14.22 -12.07
CA THR A 189 2.49 15.08 -12.30
C THR A 189 2.08 15.62 -10.94
N LYS A 190 2.15 16.95 -10.74
CA LYS A 190 1.42 17.59 -9.65
C LYS A 190 -0.08 17.38 -9.91
N SER A 191 -0.63 16.31 -9.38
CA SER A 191 -2.06 16.11 -9.35
C SER A 191 -2.57 16.74 -8.06
N LYS A 192 -3.42 17.76 -8.16
CA LYS A 192 -4.30 18.10 -7.05
C LYS A 192 -5.18 16.87 -6.83
N CYS A 193 -4.91 16.12 -5.77
CA CYS A 193 -5.80 15.05 -5.37
C CYS A 193 -7.15 15.72 -5.08
N HIS A 194 -8.21 15.24 -5.73
CA HIS A 194 -9.53 15.69 -5.32
C HIS A 194 -9.79 14.97 -4.02
N SER A 195 -9.94 15.74 -2.93
CA SER A 195 -10.56 15.31 -1.70
C SER A 195 -11.60 14.24 -1.99
N ILE A 196 -11.38 13.03 -1.48
CA ILE A 196 -12.40 12.00 -1.55
C ILE A 196 -13.42 12.21 -0.41
N LYS A 197 -14.01 13.41 -0.28
CA LYS A 197 -15.16 13.61 0.61
C LYS A 197 -16.28 12.65 0.22
N GLY A 198 -16.44 11.60 1.02
CA GLY A 198 -17.46 10.55 0.88
C GLY A 198 -17.01 9.24 0.22
N GLY A 199 -15.89 9.22 -0.52
CA GLY A 199 -15.40 7.99 -1.13
C GLY A 199 -14.44 7.20 -0.24
N VAL A 200 -14.01 7.75 0.89
CA VAL A 200 -13.27 7.01 1.93
C VAL A 200 -14.20 6.16 2.75
N SER A 201 -15.42 6.62 3.05
CA SER A 201 -16.45 5.69 3.55
C SER A 201 -16.64 4.53 2.57
N LYS A 202 -16.47 4.77 1.25
CA LYS A 202 -16.48 3.73 0.22
C LYS A 202 -15.17 2.99 0.07
N VAL A 203 -13.99 3.56 0.31
CA VAL A 203 -12.69 2.87 0.21
C VAL A 203 -12.43 2.10 1.49
N ALA A 204 -12.70 2.64 2.67
CA ALA A 204 -12.74 1.93 3.94
C ALA A 204 -13.88 0.90 3.99
N SER A 205 -15.09 1.19 3.47
CA SER A 205 -16.10 0.14 3.30
C SER A 205 -15.65 -0.87 2.27
N PHE A 206 -15.01 -0.45 1.16
CA PHE A 206 -14.51 -1.37 0.15
C PHE A 206 -13.38 -2.24 0.70
N ILE A 207 -12.41 -1.70 1.42
CA ILE A 207 -11.37 -2.38 2.19
C ILE A 207 -12.00 -3.32 3.24
N GLY A 208 -13.11 -2.91 3.87
CA GLY A 208 -13.87 -3.71 4.83
C GLY A 208 -14.82 -4.75 4.21
N THR A 209 -15.18 -4.63 2.93
CA THR A 209 -16.08 -5.55 2.19
C THR A 209 -15.37 -6.39 1.14
N VAL A 210 -14.15 -5.99 0.77
CA VAL A 210 -13.27 -6.72 -0.14
C VAL A 210 -12.35 -7.53 0.73
N PRO A 211 -12.48 -8.86 0.72
CA PRO A 211 -11.70 -9.72 1.61
C PRO A 211 -10.19 -9.75 1.31
N ILE A 212 -9.67 -8.89 0.43
CA ILE A 212 -8.24 -8.70 0.19
C ILE A 212 -7.89 -7.22 0.15
N VAL A 213 -7.29 -6.77 1.24
CA VAL A 213 -6.31 -5.70 1.19
C VAL A 213 -5.01 -6.36 1.62
N LYS A 214 -3.98 -6.40 0.77
CA LYS A 214 -2.63 -6.66 1.30
C LYS A 214 -2.32 -5.46 2.17
N ILE A 215 -2.43 -5.62 3.48
CA ILE A 215 -1.99 -4.63 4.43
C ILE A 215 -0.57 -5.03 4.83
N LEU A 216 0.45 -4.39 4.23
CA LEU A 216 1.84 -4.66 4.60
C LEU A 216 2.14 -3.98 5.92
N ILE A 217 1.74 -4.64 7.00
CA ILE A 217 1.99 -4.21 8.37
C ILE A 217 3.51 -4.28 8.58
N GLY A 218 4.16 -3.11 8.67
CA GLY A 218 5.50 -2.96 9.26
C GLY A 218 5.56 -3.62 10.63
#